data_AF-A0A8W8KXE6-F1
#
_entry.id   AF-A0A8W8KXE6-F1
#
_cell.length_a   1.000
_cell.length_b   1.000
_cell.length_c   1.000
_cell.angle_alpha   90.00
_cell.angle_beta   90.00
_cell.angle_gamma   90.00
#
_symmetry.space_group_name_H-M   'P 1'
#
loop_
_entity.id
_entity.type
_entity.pdbx_description
1 polymer ?
#
loop_
_entity_poly.entity_id
_entity_poly.type
_entity_poly.pdbx_seq_one_letter_code
_entity_poly.pdbx_strand_id
1 'polypeptide(L)'
;MDVYELLPSIVMTVLFLGILPLGQKVWISADLTITSAWGLMCITFPQFVMQYQVDGEIDMQHEYFYRLFGFVLLVTSLFGVLTQNSDDPTVKITFLWSRVIATSVYILNRVYSIYNITKDPQWNDRSLYFGTYGDVLWFLGSLYHSLRCQDWGYANEAHLRIDLHLRMDTLLTFFMALMYFVFPGHVFKIQVGISSI
;
A
#
# COMPACT_ATOMS: atom_id res chain seq x y z
N MET A 1 8.88 0.41 26.51
CA MET A 1 8.93 -0.11 25.13
C MET A 1 9.87 -1.30 25.14
N ASP A 2 9.32 -2.48 24.92
CA ASP A 2 10.08 -3.73 24.97
C ASP A 2 10.89 -3.91 23.67
N VAL A 3 12.08 -4.49 23.74
CA VAL A 3 12.95 -4.72 22.56
C VAL A 3 12.22 -5.57 21.52
N TYR A 4 11.36 -6.49 21.97
CA TYR A 4 10.51 -7.31 21.10
C TYR A 4 9.51 -6.50 20.27
N GLU A 5 9.09 -5.33 20.74
CA GLU A 5 8.14 -4.45 20.02
C GLU A 5 8.84 -3.65 18.92
N LEU A 6 10.14 -3.39 19.07
CA LEU A 6 10.97 -2.70 18.08
C LEU A 6 11.54 -3.65 17.02
N LEU A 7 11.56 -4.95 17.27
CA LEU A 7 12.17 -5.94 16.39
C LEU A 7 11.68 -5.80 14.93
N PRO A 8 10.37 -5.64 14.64
CA PRO A 8 9.90 -5.47 13.28
C PRO A 8 10.44 -4.21 12.60
N SER A 9 10.50 -3.09 13.32
CA SER A 9 11.06 -1.82 12.83
C SER A 9 12.54 -1.97 12.52
N ILE A 10 13.31 -2.63 13.41
CA ILE A 10 14.74 -2.91 13.19
C ILE A 10 14.94 -3.74 11.93
N VAL A 11 14.16 -4.82 11.75
CA VAL A 11 14.22 -5.67 10.56
C VAL A 11 13.90 -4.86 9.30
N MET A 12 12.86 -4.04 9.32
CA MET A 12 12.51 -3.17 8.19
C MET A 12 13.62 -2.17 7.87
N THR A 13 14.25 -1.56 8.87
CA THR A 13 15.36 -0.62 8.66
C THR A 13 16.58 -1.31 8.06
N VAL A 14 16.92 -2.51 8.54
CA VAL A 14 18.04 -3.30 7.99
C VAL A 14 17.76 -3.69 6.54
N LEU A 15 16.54 -4.16 6.24
CA LEU A 15 16.13 -4.46 4.86
C LEU A 15 16.20 -3.21 3.98
N PHE A 16 15.64 -2.10 4.44
CA PHE A 16 15.65 -0.82 3.72
C PHE A 16 17.08 -0.39 3.39
N LEU A 17 17.96 -0.31 4.38
CA LEU A 17 19.36 0.10 4.20
C LEU A 17 20.16 -0.89 3.34
N GLY A 18 19.83 -2.18 3.40
CA GLY A 18 20.46 -3.21 2.59
C GLY A 18 20.04 -3.18 1.11
N ILE A 19 18.77 -2.83 0.83
CA ILE A 19 18.20 -2.86 -0.53
C ILE A 19 18.39 -1.53 -1.26
N LEU A 20 18.22 -0.40 -0.57
CA LEU A 20 18.31 0.95 -1.16
C LEU A 20 19.55 1.18 -2.05
N PRO A 21 20.79 0.78 -1.68
CA PRO A 21 21.96 1.02 -2.51
C PRO A 21 22.07 0.09 -3.72
N LEU A 22 21.28 -0.99 -3.80
CA LEU A 22 21.39 -2.02 -4.86
C LEU A 22 20.73 -1.60 -6.18
N GLY A 23 20.15 -0.40 -6.24
CA GLY A 23 19.61 0.20 -7.45
C GLY A 23 18.13 -0.09 -7.68
N GLN A 24 17.57 0.62 -8.67
CA GLN A 24 16.13 0.70 -8.91
C GLN A 24 15.48 -0.65 -9.21
N LYS A 25 16.13 -1.50 -10.02
CA LYS A 25 15.57 -2.81 -10.40
C LYS A 25 15.44 -3.74 -9.19
N VAL A 26 16.43 -3.72 -8.30
CA VAL A 26 16.43 -4.53 -7.08
C VAL A 26 15.40 -3.98 -6.10
N TRP A 27 15.30 -2.66 -5.96
CA TRP A 27 14.27 -2.00 -5.15
C TRP A 27 12.86 -2.41 -5.58
N ILE A 28 12.54 -2.30 -6.88
CA ILE A 28 11.25 -2.72 -7.43
C ILE A 28 11.01 -4.20 -7.11
N SER A 29 11.98 -5.09 -7.39
CA SER A 29 11.82 -6.52 -7.11
C SER A 29 11.52 -6.82 -5.64
N ALA A 30 12.19 -6.12 -4.72
CA ALA A 30 11.97 -6.26 -3.29
C ALA A 30 10.59 -5.72 -2.86
N ASP A 31 10.19 -4.56 -3.37
CA ASP A 31 8.86 -3.97 -3.15
C ASP A 31 7.76 -4.95 -3.58
N LEU A 32 7.88 -5.58 -4.75
CA LEU A 32 6.90 -6.56 -5.23
C LEU A 32 6.86 -7.81 -4.36
N THR A 33 8.01 -8.32 -3.96
CA THR A 33 8.09 -9.53 -3.13
C THR A 33 7.43 -9.28 -1.78
N ILE A 34 7.78 -8.17 -1.12
CA ILE A 34 7.29 -7.82 0.21
C ILE A 34 5.80 -7.43 0.15
N THR A 35 5.40 -6.64 -0.84
CA THR A 35 3.99 -6.26 -1.04
C THR A 35 3.11 -7.47 -1.35
N SER A 36 3.61 -8.42 -2.15
CA SER A 36 2.87 -9.65 -2.46
C SER A 36 2.74 -10.55 -1.23
N ALA A 37 3.83 -10.76 -0.49
CA ALA A 37 3.82 -11.55 0.74
C ALA A 37 2.88 -10.94 1.79
N TRP A 38 2.93 -9.62 1.95
CA TRP A 38 2.04 -8.88 2.85
C TRP A 38 0.58 -8.99 2.41
N GLY A 39 0.30 -8.78 1.12
CA GLY A 39 -1.05 -8.91 0.55
C GLY A 39 -1.65 -10.32 0.75
N LEU A 40 -0.84 -11.37 0.55
CA LEU A 40 -1.26 -12.74 0.82
C LEU A 40 -1.57 -12.98 2.29
N MET A 41 -0.74 -12.47 3.22
CA MET A 41 -1.01 -12.60 4.66
C MET A 41 -2.31 -11.86 5.06
N CYS A 42 -2.56 -10.67 4.52
CA CYS A 42 -3.79 -9.92 4.77
C CYS A 42 -5.04 -10.65 4.25
N ILE A 43 -4.93 -11.40 3.15
CA ILE A 43 -6.05 -12.19 2.60
C ILE A 43 -6.30 -13.47 3.38
N THR A 44 -5.23 -14.21 3.69
CA THR A 44 -5.30 -15.56 4.26
C THR A 44 -5.50 -15.54 5.78
N PHE A 45 -4.87 -14.60 6.47
CA PHE A 45 -4.86 -14.52 7.94
C PHE A 45 -5.13 -13.08 8.43
N PRO A 46 -6.24 -12.42 8.03
CA PRO A 46 -6.51 -11.02 8.37
C PRO A 46 -6.57 -10.77 9.88
N GLN A 47 -7.26 -11.65 10.63
CA GLN A 47 -7.34 -11.54 12.09
C GLN A 47 -5.94 -11.62 12.74
N PHE A 48 -5.13 -12.58 12.30
CA PHE A 48 -3.78 -12.78 12.83
C PHE A 48 -2.89 -11.56 12.57
N VAL A 49 -3.02 -10.91 11.41
CA VAL A 49 -2.23 -9.72 11.12
C VAL A 49 -2.73 -8.53 11.93
N MET A 50 -4.04 -8.36 12.01
CA MET A 50 -4.66 -7.19 12.63
C MET A 50 -4.56 -7.20 14.16
N GLN A 51 -4.63 -8.36 14.82
CA GLN A 51 -4.48 -8.48 16.28
C GLN A 51 -3.12 -7.97 16.80
N TYR A 52 -2.09 -7.92 15.95
CA TYR A 52 -0.80 -7.34 16.34
C TYR A 52 -0.82 -5.82 16.33
N GLN A 53 -1.80 -5.20 15.67
CA GLN A 53 -1.87 -3.76 15.41
C GLN A 53 -3.01 -3.06 16.15
N VAL A 54 -4.01 -3.80 16.64
CA VAL A 54 -5.14 -3.21 17.37
C VAL A 54 -5.32 -3.85 18.73
N ASP A 55 -5.76 -3.04 19.69
CA ASP A 55 -6.27 -3.49 20.98
C ASP A 55 -7.80 -3.51 20.92
N GLY A 56 -8.40 -4.68 21.17
CA GLY A 56 -9.85 -4.88 21.16
C GLY A 56 -10.29 -6.07 20.30
N GLU A 57 -11.60 -6.26 20.22
CA GLU A 57 -12.19 -7.34 19.42
C GLU A 57 -12.25 -6.96 17.94
N ILE A 58 -11.77 -7.86 17.10
CA ILE A 58 -11.81 -7.72 15.64
C ILE A 58 -13.10 -8.35 15.13
N ASP A 59 -13.96 -7.55 14.52
CA ASP A 59 -15.19 -8.03 13.90
C ASP A 59 -14.99 -8.43 12.42
N MET A 60 -16.06 -8.97 11.82
CA MET A 60 -16.07 -9.40 10.41
C MET A 60 -15.88 -8.24 9.42
N GLN A 61 -16.24 -7.00 9.78
CA GLN A 61 -16.08 -5.84 8.91
C GLN A 61 -14.61 -5.44 8.82
N HIS A 62 -13.88 -5.48 9.94
CA HIS A 62 -12.44 -5.27 9.97
C HIS A 62 -11.71 -6.31 9.10
N GLU A 63 -12.05 -7.60 9.25
CA GLU A 63 -11.49 -8.66 8.42
C GLU A 63 -11.76 -8.43 6.93
N TYR A 64 -13.00 -8.07 6.57
CA TYR A 64 -13.37 -7.82 5.19
C TYR A 64 -12.50 -6.72 4.56
N PHE A 65 -12.35 -5.58 5.25
CA PHE A 65 -11.51 -4.49 4.76
C PHE A 65 -10.04 -4.85 4.70
N TYR A 66 -9.53 -5.66 5.64
CA TYR A 66 -8.14 -6.10 5.64
C TYR A 66 -7.86 -7.07 4.47
N ARG A 67 -8.81 -7.96 4.13
CA ARG A 67 -8.71 -8.81 2.93
C ARG A 67 -8.76 -7.99 1.65
N LEU A 68 -9.66 -7.00 1.58
CA LEU A 68 -9.76 -6.09 0.44
C LEU A 68 -8.44 -5.33 0.23
N PHE A 69 -7.85 -4.82 1.31
CA PHE A 69 -6.53 -4.21 1.28
C PHE A 69 -5.47 -5.18 0.73
N GLY A 70 -5.46 -6.43 1.18
CA GLY A 70 -4.57 -7.46 0.65
C GLY A 70 -4.72 -7.69 -0.86
N PHE A 71 -5.95 -7.70 -1.38
CA PHE A 71 -6.19 -7.79 -2.83
C PHE A 71 -5.63 -6.60 -3.59
N VAL A 72 -5.79 -5.37 -3.07
CA VAL A 72 -5.22 -4.17 -3.68
C VAL A 72 -3.69 -4.26 -3.77
N LEU A 73 -3.03 -4.79 -2.73
CA LEU A 73 -1.58 -5.02 -2.74
C LEU A 73 -1.15 -6.05 -3.78
N LEU A 74 -1.91 -7.13 -3.96
CA LEU A 74 -1.62 -8.14 -4.99
C LEU A 74 -1.80 -7.61 -6.40
N VAL A 75 -2.87 -6.85 -6.65
CA VAL A 75 -3.11 -6.21 -7.95
C VAL A 75 -1.97 -5.23 -8.27
N THR A 76 -1.57 -4.41 -7.29
CA THR A 76 -0.43 -3.49 -7.46
C THR A 76 0.87 -4.24 -7.75
N SER A 77 1.08 -5.39 -7.10
CA SER A 77 2.26 -6.23 -7.32
C SER A 77 2.25 -6.86 -8.71
N LEU A 78 1.08 -7.29 -9.21
CA LEU A 78 0.93 -7.80 -10.58
C LEU A 78 1.34 -6.75 -11.62
N PHE A 79 0.86 -5.51 -11.47
CA PHE A 79 1.26 -4.40 -12.35
C PHE A 79 2.77 -4.14 -12.28
N GLY A 80 3.36 -4.25 -11.09
CA GLY A 80 4.79 -4.09 -10.93
C GLY A 80 5.62 -5.19 -11.58
N VAL A 81 5.16 -6.46 -11.57
CA VAL A 81 5.82 -7.55 -12.32
C VAL A 81 5.83 -7.26 -13.82
N LEU A 82 4.68 -6.80 -14.36
CA LEU A 82 4.58 -6.41 -15.77
C LEU A 82 5.50 -5.22 -16.08
N THR A 83 5.59 -4.25 -15.17
CA THR A 83 6.45 -3.07 -15.30
C THR A 83 7.94 -3.40 -15.24
N GLN A 84 8.35 -4.33 -14.37
CA GLN A 84 9.75 -4.71 -14.19
C GLN A 84 10.35 -5.30 -15.47
N ASN A 85 9.53 -5.96 -16.27
CA ASN A 85 9.90 -6.55 -17.55
C ASN A 85 9.90 -5.56 -18.72
N SER A 86 9.43 -4.32 -18.52
CA SER A 86 9.49 -3.29 -19.56
C SER A 86 10.92 -2.80 -19.76
N ASP A 87 11.34 -2.61 -21.01
CA ASP A 87 12.62 -1.97 -21.35
C ASP A 87 12.55 -0.44 -21.22
N ASP A 88 11.34 0.14 -21.26
CA ASP A 88 11.15 1.58 -21.14
C ASP A 88 11.36 2.05 -19.68
N PRO A 89 12.38 2.90 -19.41
CA PRO A 89 12.63 3.45 -18.08
C PRO A 89 11.45 4.27 -17.56
N THR A 90 10.67 4.91 -18.45
CA THR A 90 9.51 5.73 -18.10
C THR A 90 8.48 4.92 -17.35
N VAL A 91 8.18 3.68 -17.80
CA VAL A 91 7.20 2.80 -17.16
C VAL A 91 7.61 2.46 -15.73
N LYS A 92 8.90 2.20 -15.50
CA LYS A 92 9.44 1.91 -14.16
C LYS A 92 9.36 3.12 -13.24
N ILE A 93 9.61 4.32 -13.75
CA ILE A 93 9.48 5.57 -12.99
C ILE A 93 8.02 5.86 -12.65
N THR A 94 7.11 5.72 -13.63
CA THR A 94 5.67 5.88 -13.42
C THR A 94 5.16 4.91 -12.36
N PHE A 95 5.63 3.66 -12.37
CA PHE A 95 5.34 2.72 -11.30
C PHE A 95 5.87 3.19 -9.94
N LEU A 96 7.11 3.65 -9.84
CA LEU A 96 7.63 4.13 -8.55
C LEU A 96 6.88 5.36 -8.03
N TRP A 97 6.46 6.29 -8.90
CA TRP A 97 5.59 7.40 -8.51
C TRP A 97 4.20 6.93 -8.08
N SER A 98 3.62 5.93 -8.72
CA SER A 98 2.36 5.36 -8.26
C SER A 98 2.51 4.75 -6.85
N ARG A 99 3.65 4.12 -6.55
CA ARG A 99 3.99 3.63 -5.21
C ARG A 99 4.14 4.78 -4.20
N VAL A 100 4.81 5.88 -4.56
CA VAL A 100 4.92 7.09 -3.73
C VAL A 100 3.54 7.65 -3.38
N ILE A 101 2.66 7.79 -4.38
CA ILE A 101 1.31 8.32 -4.18
C ILE A 101 0.49 7.36 -3.29
N ALA A 102 0.45 6.06 -3.61
CA ALA A 102 -0.33 5.09 -2.85
C ALA A 102 0.14 4.99 -1.39
N THR A 103 1.45 4.89 -1.15
CA THR A 103 2.02 4.84 0.20
C THR A 103 1.77 6.13 0.98
N SER A 104 1.82 7.30 0.33
CA SER A 104 1.48 8.57 0.99
C SER A 104 0.03 8.61 1.50
N VAL A 105 -0.92 8.12 0.69
CA VAL A 105 -2.33 8.03 1.08
C VAL A 105 -2.51 7.05 2.24
N TYR A 106 -1.80 5.92 2.25
CA TYR A 106 -1.85 4.97 3.37
C TYR A 106 -1.28 5.56 4.66
N ILE A 107 -0.14 6.27 4.60
CA ILE A 107 0.44 6.96 5.75
C ILE A 107 -0.56 7.97 6.31
N LEU A 108 -1.18 8.79 5.45
CA LEU A 108 -2.20 9.76 5.85
C LEU A 108 -3.42 9.09 6.48
N ASN A 109 -3.91 7.99 5.90
CA ASN A 109 -5.00 7.20 6.49
C ASN A 109 -4.67 6.79 7.92
N ARG A 110 -3.47 6.25 8.10
CA ARG A 110 -3.06 5.60 9.33
C ARG A 110 -2.84 6.62 10.43
N VAL A 111 -2.18 7.74 10.10
CA VAL A 111 -2.04 8.88 10.99
C VAL A 111 -3.41 9.44 11.38
N TYR A 112 -4.30 9.68 10.41
CA TYR A 112 -5.65 10.15 10.71
C TYR A 112 -6.39 9.18 11.63
N SER A 113 -6.31 7.88 11.34
CA SER A 113 -7.00 6.84 12.09
C SER A 113 -6.48 6.71 13.52
N ILE A 114 -5.16 6.78 13.74
CA ILE A 114 -4.56 6.71 15.07
C ILE A 114 -4.99 7.90 15.94
N TYR A 115 -5.04 9.11 15.38
CA TYR A 115 -5.31 10.32 16.17
C TYR A 115 -6.79 10.68 16.29
N ASN A 116 -7.66 10.21 15.37
CA ASN A 116 -9.06 10.63 15.32
C ASN A 116 -10.07 9.50 15.55
N ILE A 117 -9.68 8.24 15.43
CA ILE A 117 -10.58 7.11 15.73
C ILE A 117 -10.31 6.63 17.16
N THR A 118 -11.24 6.96 18.05
CA THR A 118 -11.20 6.60 19.48
C THR A 118 -12.17 5.47 19.84
N LYS A 119 -12.85 4.90 18.84
CA LYS A 119 -13.77 3.76 19.02
C LYS A 119 -13.00 2.45 18.94
N ASP A 120 -13.41 1.47 19.73
CA ASP A 120 -12.83 0.13 19.69
C ASP A 120 -13.11 -0.56 18.34
N PRO A 121 -12.17 -1.38 17.83
CA PRO A 121 -10.81 -1.60 18.36
C PRO A 121 -9.86 -0.44 18.04
N GLN A 122 -9.02 -0.07 18.99
CA GLN A 122 -8.08 1.06 18.87
C GLN A 122 -6.74 0.58 18.31
N TRP A 123 -6.06 1.45 17.56
CA TRP A 123 -4.69 1.17 17.14
C TRP A 123 -3.76 1.17 18.35
N ASN A 124 -2.95 0.11 18.48
CA ASN A 124 -1.93 0.04 19.52
C ASN A 124 -0.61 0.66 19.06
N ASP A 125 0.34 0.83 19.97
CA ASP A 125 1.66 1.42 19.67
C ASP A 125 2.42 0.65 18.57
N ARG A 126 2.21 -0.67 18.47
CA ARG A 126 2.86 -1.51 17.45
C ARG A 126 2.40 -1.15 16.04
N SER A 127 1.16 -0.70 15.87
CA SER A 127 0.68 -0.21 14.58
C SER A 127 1.50 0.96 14.03
N LEU A 128 2.05 1.79 14.92
CA LEU A 128 2.84 2.96 14.58
C LEU A 128 4.28 2.55 14.23
N TYR A 129 4.89 1.71 15.07
CA TYR A 129 6.29 1.27 14.89
C TYR A 129 6.50 0.24 13.79
N PHE A 130 5.52 -0.62 13.54
CA PHE A 130 5.61 -1.60 12.46
C PHE A 130 4.92 -1.11 11.20
N GLY A 131 3.67 -0.68 11.34
CA GLY A 131 2.84 -0.31 10.23
C GLY A 131 3.25 1.01 9.58
N THR A 132 3.01 2.11 10.30
CA THR A 132 3.28 3.46 9.78
C THR A 132 4.75 3.66 9.45
N TYR A 133 5.66 3.20 10.31
CA TYR A 133 7.10 3.30 10.06
C TYR A 133 7.55 2.53 8.81
N GLY A 134 7.05 1.30 8.61
CA GLY A 134 7.34 0.52 7.41
C GLY A 134 6.85 1.22 6.14
N ASP A 135 5.62 1.76 6.19
CA ASP A 135 5.04 2.53 5.09
C ASP A 135 5.90 3.76 4.73
N VAL A 136 6.45 4.45 5.75
CA VAL A 136 7.37 5.59 5.55
C VAL A 136 8.68 5.17 4.90
N LEU A 137 9.29 4.06 5.33
CA LEU A 137 10.53 3.57 4.70
C LEU A 137 10.30 3.22 3.23
N TRP A 138 9.19 2.55 2.92
CA TRP A 138 8.84 2.18 1.55
C TRP A 138 8.50 3.39 0.67
N PHE A 139 7.83 4.39 1.24
CA PHE A 139 7.63 5.69 0.61
C PHE A 139 8.97 6.35 0.27
N LEU A 140 9.88 6.44 1.24
CA LEU A 140 11.18 7.10 1.06
C LEU A 140 12.06 6.43 0.01
N GLY A 141 12.11 5.09 -0.01
CA GLY A 141 12.91 4.39 -1.01
C GLY A 141 12.33 4.51 -2.42
N SER A 142 10.99 4.45 -2.54
CA SER A 142 10.32 4.67 -3.83
C SER A 142 10.51 6.11 -4.32
N LEU A 143 10.43 7.09 -3.42
CA LEU A 143 10.67 8.50 -3.72
C LEU A 143 12.13 8.74 -4.11
N TYR A 144 13.09 8.17 -3.38
CA TYR A 144 14.51 8.28 -3.67
C TYR A 144 14.85 7.78 -5.08
N HIS A 145 14.37 6.59 -5.45
CA HIS A 145 14.60 6.05 -6.78
C HIS A 145 13.84 6.81 -7.88
N SER A 146 12.66 7.36 -7.57
CA SER A 146 11.90 8.19 -8.50
C SER A 146 12.61 9.52 -8.81
N LEU A 147 13.12 10.21 -7.78
CA LEU A 147 13.77 11.51 -7.92
C LEU A 147 15.14 11.44 -8.59
N ARG A 148 15.82 10.29 -8.51
CA ARG A 148 17.12 10.08 -9.17
C ARG A 148 17.01 9.70 -10.63
N CYS A 149 15.83 9.39 -11.13
CA CYS A 149 15.68 9.06 -12.53
C CYS A 149 15.64 10.33 -13.39
N GLN A 150 16.50 10.38 -14.40
CA GLN A 150 16.61 11.50 -15.34
C GLN A 150 15.85 11.24 -16.64
N ASP A 151 15.42 10.01 -16.89
CA ASP A 151 14.79 9.58 -18.14
C ASP A 151 13.26 9.68 -18.06
N TRP A 152 12.73 10.91 -18.15
CA TRP A 152 11.28 11.20 -18.08
C TRP A 152 10.53 10.99 -19.41
N GLY A 153 11.03 10.11 -20.27
CA GLY A 153 10.37 9.74 -21.52
C GLY A 153 10.94 10.40 -22.76
N TYR A 154 11.44 9.55 -23.66
CA TYR A 154 11.66 9.84 -25.08
C TYR A 154 11.06 8.70 -25.91
N ALA A 155 9.78 8.39 -25.70
CA ALA A 155 9.03 7.46 -26.55
C ALA A 155 7.82 8.20 -27.10
N ASN A 156 7.93 8.72 -28.32
CA ASN A 156 6.89 9.48 -29.04
C ASN A 156 5.74 8.60 -29.57
N GLU A 157 5.38 7.51 -28.90
CA GLU A 157 4.29 6.63 -29.33
C GLU A 157 3.09 6.74 -28.38
N ALA A 158 2.31 7.81 -28.57
CA ALA A 158 1.03 7.99 -27.88
C ALA A 158 0.00 6.98 -28.43
N HIS A 159 -0.22 5.89 -27.69
CA HIS A 159 -1.30 4.96 -27.99
C HIS A 159 -2.61 5.45 -27.36
N LEU A 160 -3.37 6.23 -28.14
CA LEU A 160 -4.61 6.91 -27.71
C LEU A 160 -5.60 6.02 -26.91
N ARG A 161 -5.70 4.73 -27.27
CA ARG A 161 -6.59 3.77 -26.59
C ARG A 161 -6.04 3.31 -25.24
N ILE A 162 -4.73 3.11 -25.14
CA ILE A 162 -4.06 2.71 -23.89
C ILE A 162 -4.09 3.89 -22.92
N ASP A 163 -3.79 5.09 -23.40
CA ASP A 163 -3.85 6.32 -22.61
C ASP A 163 -5.25 6.58 -22.07
N LEU A 164 -6.30 6.41 -22.89
CA LEU A 164 -7.68 6.56 -22.45
C LEU A 164 -8.06 5.50 -21.41
N HIS A 165 -7.67 4.23 -21.62
CA HIS A 165 -7.93 3.15 -20.67
C HIS A 165 -7.27 3.43 -19.32
N LEU A 166 -5.98 3.80 -19.31
CA LEU A 166 -5.24 4.13 -18.09
C LEU A 166 -5.82 5.34 -17.36
N ARG A 167 -6.27 6.38 -18.09
CA ARG A 167 -6.94 7.55 -17.49
C ARG A 167 -8.27 7.19 -16.84
N MET A 168 -9.08 6.36 -17.51
CA MET A 168 -10.35 5.88 -16.96
C MET A 168 -10.13 4.98 -15.75
N ASP A 169 -9.17 4.07 -15.81
CA ASP A 169 -8.80 3.20 -14.69
C ASP A 169 -8.30 4.02 -13.49
N THR A 170 -7.48 5.05 -13.75
CA THR A 170 -7.03 5.99 -12.72
C THR A 170 -8.20 6.73 -12.08
N LEU A 171 -9.14 7.24 -12.88
CA LEU A 171 -10.33 7.94 -12.35
C LEU A 171 -11.23 7.01 -11.54
N LEU A 172 -11.53 5.82 -12.06
CA LEU A 172 -12.37 4.83 -11.38
C LEU A 172 -11.72 4.37 -10.08
N THR A 173 -10.42 4.07 -10.11
CA THR A 173 -9.65 3.68 -8.91
C THR A 173 -9.59 4.82 -7.90
N PHE A 174 -9.40 6.06 -8.34
CA PHE A 174 -9.42 7.24 -7.47
C PHE A 174 -10.78 7.42 -6.79
N PHE A 175 -11.88 7.40 -7.54
CA PHE A 175 -13.22 7.54 -6.96
C PHE A 175 -13.58 6.37 -6.07
N MET A 176 -13.20 5.15 -6.44
CA MET A 176 -13.40 3.97 -5.60
C MET A 176 -12.62 4.12 -4.30
N ALA A 177 -11.32 4.43 -4.36
CA ALA A 177 -10.51 4.70 -3.18
C ALA A 177 -11.11 5.83 -2.32
N LEU A 178 -11.50 6.95 -2.92
CA LEU A 178 -12.15 8.05 -2.21
C LEU A 178 -13.44 7.61 -1.52
N MET A 179 -14.29 6.80 -2.16
CA MET A 179 -15.50 6.27 -1.54
C MET A 179 -15.20 5.34 -0.36
N TYR A 180 -14.22 4.46 -0.49
CA TYR A 180 -13.79 3.58 0.61
C TYR A 180 -13.18 4.35 1.78
N PHE A 181 -12.49 5.46 1.49
CA PHE A 181 -11.84 6.29 2.51
C PHE A 181 -12.81 7.24 3.21
N VAL A 182 -13.67 7.92 2.46
CA VAL A 182 -14.56 8.95 3.00
C VAL A 182 -15.86 8.34 3.52
N PHE A 183 -16.36 7.26 2.91
CA PHE A 183 -17.65 6.65 3.24
C PHE A 183 -17.60 5.12 3.46
N PRO A 184 -16.65 4.58 4.25
CA PRO A 184 -16.46 3.13 4.41
C PRO A 184 -17.75 2.40 4.85
N GLY A 185 -18.53 3.01 5.76
CA GLY A 185 -19.78 2.43 6.24
C GLY A 185 -20.89 2.37 5.18
N HIS A 186 -20.95 3.32 4.25
CA HIS A 186 -21.94 3.30 3.15
C HIS A 186 -21.54 2.27 2.10
N VAL A 187 -20.25 2.20 1.78
CA VAL A 187 -19.73 1.18 0.84
C VAL A 187 -19.97 -0.22 1.39
N PHE A 188 -19.68 -0.46 2.67
CA PHE A 188 -19.96 -1.74 3.33
C PHE A 188 -21.44 -2.12 3.27
N LYS A 189 -22.35 -1.19 3.58
CA LYS A 189 -23.81 -1.42 3.49
C LYS A 189 -24.24 -1.85 2.09
N ILE A 190 -23.71 -1.19 1.05
CA ILE A 190 -24.01 -1.53 -0.35
C ILE A 190 -23.48 -2.92 -0.70
N GLN A 191 -22.27 -3.26 -0.26
CA GLN A 191 -21.62 -4.53 -0.59
C GLN A 191 -22.24 -5.75 0.11
N VAL A 192 -22.67 -5.59 1.36
CA VAL A 192 -23.25 -6.67 2.16
C VAL A 192 -24.79 -6.71 2.02
N GLY A 193 -25.40 -5.71 1.40
CA GLY A 193 -26.85 -5.67 1.14
C GLY A 193 -27.68 -5.48 2.42
N ILE A 194 -27.12 -4.90 3.47
CA ILE A 194 -27.80 -4.69 4.75
C ILE A 194 -28.33 -3.26 4.83
N SER A 195 -29.65 -3.11 4.76
CA SER A 195 -30.36 -1.88 5.15
C SER A 195 -30.64 -1.91 6.65
N SER A 196 -30.10 -0.92 7.39
CA SER A 196 -30.34 -0.57 8.80
C SER A 196 -29.92 -1.57 9.91
N ILE A 197 -29.09 -1.07 10.84
CA ILE A 197 -29.22 -1.31 12.29
C ILE A 197 -29.66 0.03 12.88
#